data_AF-A0AAU2D3D4-F1
#
_entry.id   AF-A0AAU2D3D4-F1
#
_cell.length_a   1.000
_cell.length_b   1.000
_cell.length_c   1.000
_cell.angle_alpha   90.00
_cell.angle_beta   90.00
_cell.angle_gamma   90.00
#
_symmetry.space_group_name_H-M   'P 1'
#
loop_
_entity.id
_entity.type
_entity.pdbx_description
1 polymer ?
#
loop_
_entity_poly.entity_id
_entity_poly.type
_entity_poly.pdbx_seq_one_letter_code
_entity_poly.pdbx_strand_id
1 'polypeptide(L)'
;MAGRRRASRSALVVLVLLLVSLVACGGRPVGDTAKADLQRVLDRRSTAVLDRDRGAFLTTGELGWFENLRGVPLAAWSYRVTALHRTGDEATAAAELRYRIEGYDKAPVTVGRTLTLSRETDGQWYVDADKPAKKAAQQLWDQGGVTVVRGRHSLVLGTGQSSEALHTYADLADKAVPAVSGAWGLEWTGQVVVLVPGSVEGMAGLLGSPASQYRGIAAVTTGEVGGPPNAPADRIIVNPDAYALLGPLGKQVVLTHETTHVATRAHTTAATPLWLSEGYADWIGYLGTTRTPSEAAPELARAVNEGRVPDNLPTDRDFGFSGDATKLAQSYEAGWMACRMIAGQWGQERLGRFYRAVGDHQQRSGSVENALKKVLGTTPEKFTAQWRDYLQAQLD
;
A
#
# COMPACT_ATOMS: atom_id res chain seq x y z
N MET A 1 21.86 19.88 -65.69
CA MET A 1 20.65 20.10 -66.51
C MET A 1 19.46 20.13 -65.56
N ALA A 2 19.00 21.32 -65.16
CA ALA A 2 17.76 21.94 -65.67
C ALA A 2 16.57 20.96 -65.58
N GLY A 3 15.52 21.13 -64.79
CA GLY A 3 14.95 22.31 -64.16
C GLY A 3 13.42 22.23 -64.31
N ARG A 4 12.71 23.00 -63.48
CA ARG A 4 11.30 23.43 -63.62
C ARG A 4 10.22 22.39 -63.26
N ARG A 5 9.46 22.61 -62.18
CA ARG A 5 8.40 23.62 -61.93
C ARG A 5 7.04 23.23 -62.53
N ARG A 6 6.10 23.08 -61.58
CA ARG A 6 4.77 23.70 -61.49
C ARG A 6 3.67 23.33 -62.50
N ALA A 7 2.56 22.96 -61.87
CA ALA A 7 1.22 23.55 -61.99
C ALA A 7 0.23 22.94 -62.99
N SER A 8 -0.81 22.36 -62.38
CA SER A 8 -2.24 22.66 -62.55
C SER A 8 -2.76 22.90 -63.97
N ARG A 9 -3.66 22.01 -64.40
CA ARG A 9 -4.84 22.40 -65.17
C ARG A 9 -6.07 21.62 -64.71
N SER A 10 -7.01 22.38 -64.19
CA SER A 10 -8.40 22.02 -63.96
C SER A 10 -9.09 21.63 -65.27
N ALA A 11 -9.98 20.64 -65.23
CA ALA A 11 -11.06 20.49 -66.19
C ALA A 11 -12.36 20.19 -65.42
N LEU A 12 -13.30 21.11 -65.62
CA LEU A 12 -14.64 21.21 -65.06
C LEU A 12 -15.57 20.18 -65.75
N VAL A 13 -16.39 19.46 -64.98
CA VAL A 13 -17.72 19.01 -65.45
C VAL A 13 -18.72 19.31 -64.33
N VAL A 14 -19.85 19.87 -64.73
CA VAL A 14 -20.87 20.59 -63.97
C VAL A 14 -22.14 19.72 -63.82
N LEU A 15 -22.90 19.99 -62.73
CA LEU A 15 -24.30 19.60 -62.45
C LEU A 15 -24.53 18.12 -62.06
N VAL A 16 -25.22 17.78 -60.97
CA VAL A 16 -26.60 18.18 -60.58
C VAL A 16 -26.77 18.21 -59.06
N LEU A 17 -27.45 19.25 -58.57
CA LEU A 17 -28.00 19.40 -57.22
C LEU A 17 -29.09 18.34 -56.95
N LEU A 18 -29.00 17.64 -55.83
CA LEU A 18 -30.17 17.18 -55.08
C LEU A 18 -29.85 17.18 -53.58
N LEU A 19 -30.37 18.21 -52.92
CA LEU A 19 -30.60 18.25 -51.49
C LEU A 19 -31.44 17.04 -51.07
N VAL A 20 -30.87 16.17 -50.26
CA VAL A 20 -31.65 15.36 -49.32
C VAL A 20 -31.08 15.61 -47.94
N SER A 21 -31.74 16.53 -47.24
CA SER A 21 -31.63 16.77 -45.81
C SER A 21 -32.16 15.53 -45.07
N LEU A 22 -31.34 14.50 -44.90
CA LEU A 22 -31.62 13.47 -43.90
C LEU A 22 -31.19 14.01 -42.55
N VAL A 23 -32.15 14.62 -41.85
CA VAL A 23 -32.13 14.74 -40.40
C VAL A 23 -32.16 13.30 -39.86
N ALA A 24 -30.99 12.71 -39.70
CA ALA A 24 -30.84 11.53 -38.89
C ALA A 24 -31.02 11.98 -37.44
N CYS A 25 -32.24 11.81 -36.91
CA CYS A 25 -32.46 11.67 -35.47
C CYS A 25 -31.76 10.39 -34.99
N GLY A 26 -30.43 10.44 -34.94
CA GLY A 26 -29.62 9.44 -34.27
C GLY A 26 -29.78 9.65 -32.77
N GLY A 27 -30.80 9.01 -32.18
CA GLY A 27 -30.88 8.87 -30.73
C GLY A 27 -29.56 8.28 -30.23
N ARG A 28 -28.85 9.02 -29.39
CA ARG A 28 -27.69 8.47 -28.65
C ARG A 28 -28.12 7.16 -28.00
N PRO A 29 -27.28 6.12 -28.00
CA PRO A 29 -27.64 4.88 -27.33
C PRO A 29 -28.04 5.18 -25.89
N VAL A 30 -29.26 4.79 -25.51
CA VAL A 30 -29.88 5.06 -24.19
C VAL A 30 -28.99 4.58 -23.02
N GLY A 31 -28.08 3.64 -23.28
CA GLY A 31 -27.05 3.20 -22.34
C GLY A 31 -26.01 4.27 -21.98
N ASP A 32 -25.55 5.07 -22.95
CA ASP A 32 -24.57 6.13 -22.70
C ASP A 32 -25.18 7.30 -21.92
N THR A 33 -26.46 7.62 -22.17
CA THR A 33 -27.16 8.66 -21.42
C THR A 33 -27.44 8.22 -19.98
N ALA A 34 -27.95 7.01 -19.75
CA ALA A 34 -28.23 6.51 -18.40
C ALA A 34 -26.95 6.41 -17.54
N LYS A 35 -25.83 5.99 -18.15
CA LYS A 35 -24.51 5.97 -17.50
C LYS A 35 -24.02 7.39 -17.18
N ALA A 36 -24.18 8.34 -18.09
CA ALA A 36 -23.83 9.74 -17.86
C ALA A 36 -24.71 10.38 -16.77
N ASP A 37 -25.99 9.99 -16.68
CA ASP A 37 -26.91 10.46 -15.64
C ASP A 37 -26.48 9.96 -14.26
N LEU A 38 -26.15 8.67 -14.14
CA LEU A 38 -25.58 8.11 -12.92
C LEU A 38 -24.25 8.79 -12.55
N GLN A 39 -23.37 9.04 -13.52
CA GLN A 39 -22.12 9.75 -13.26
C GLN A 39 -22.38 11.12 -12.61
N ARG A 40 -23.37 11.89 -13.10
CA ARG A 40 -23.74 13.18 -12.49
C ARG A 40 -24.28 13.05 -11.06
N VAL A 41 -25.00 11.98 -10.75
CA VAL A 41 -25.42 11.68 -9.37
C VAL A 41 -24.20 11.43 -8.48
N LEU A 42 -23.24 10.63 -8.96
CA LEU A 42 -22.01 10.33 -8.20
C LEU A 42 -21.06 11.53 -8.09
N ASP A 43 -21.05 12.45 -9.05
CA ASP A 43 -20.29 13.70 -8.97
C ASP A 43 -20.86 14.61 -7.86
N ARG A 44 -22.20 14.73 -7.77
CA ARG A 44 -22.87 15.43 -6.66
C ARG A 44 -22.60 14.74 -5.32
N ARG A 45 -22.68 13.41 -5.28
CA ARG A 45 -22.38 12.59 -4.10
C ARG A 45 -20.94 12.83 -3.63
N SER A 46 -19.99 12.90 -4.57
CA SER A 46 -18.57 13.17 -4.28
C SER A 46 -18.36 14.56 -3.67
N THR A 47 -19.06 15.57 -4.19
CA THR A 47 -19.04 16.93 -3.64
C THR A 47 -19.58 16.93 -2.21
N ALA A 48 -20.72 16.28 -1.97
CA ALA A 48 -21.30 16.16 -0.64
C ALA A 48 -20.39 15.43 0.37
N VAL A 49 -19.62 14.42 -0.07
CA VAL A 49 -18.60 13.76 0.76
C VAL A 49 -17.48 14.72 1.16
N LEU A 50 -16.95 15.49 0.20
CA LEU A 50 -15.86 16.44 0.46
C LEU A 50 -16.31 17.59 1.38
N ASP A 51 -17.52 18.10 1.15
CA ASP A 51 -18.11 19.18 1.95
C ASP A 51 -18.66 18.70 3.31
N ARG A 52 -18.68 17.38 3.53
CA ARG A 52 -19.32 16.71 4.67
C ARG A 52 -20.80 17.09 4.83
N ASP A 53 -21.47 17.36 3.70
CA ASP A 53 -22.87 17.77 3.65
C ASP A 53 -23.79 16.55 3.63
N ARG A 54 -24.32 16.22 4.81
CA ARG A 54 -25.27 15.12 5.02
C ARG A 54 -26.56 15.31 4.20
N GLY A 55 -27.05 16.55 4.10
CA GLY A 55 -28.29 16.86 3.41
C GLY A 55 -28.13 16.65 1.91
N ALA A 56 -27.06 17.20 1.33
CA ALA A 56 -26.73 17.00 -0.08
C ALA A 56 -26.47 15.52 -0.40
N PHE A 57 -25.81 14.78 0.48
CA PHE A 57 -25.55 13.36 0.28
C PHE A 57 -26.84 12.53 0.18
N LEU A 58 -27.81 12.79 1.07
CA LEU A 58 -29.11 12.12 1.09
C LEU A 58 -29.93 12.35 -0.18
N THR A 59 -29.70 13.44 -0.93
CA THR A 59 -30.34 13.65 -2.24
C THR A 59 -29.82 12.72 -3.33
N THR A 60 -28.75 11.98 -3.07
CA THR A 60 -28.09 11.10 -4.05
C THR A 60 -28.24 9.61 -3.74
N GLY A 61 -28.73 9.26 -2.55
CA GLY A 61 -28.79 7.88 -2.09
C GLY A 61 -28.87 7.75 -0.58
N GLU A 62 -29.01 6.50 -0.12
CA GLU A 62 -28.97 6.19 1.30
C GLU A 62 -27.61 6.54 1.93
N LEU A 63 -27.63 6.84 3.24
CA LEU A 63 -26.43 7.23 4.00
C LEU A 63 -25.34 6.16 3.94
N GLY A 64 -25.69 4.88 4.07
CA GLY A 64 -24.73 3.77 4.03
C GLY A 64 -23.50 4.02 4.91
N TRP A 65 -22.32 4.10 4.30
CA TRP A 65 -21.03 4.33 4.95
C TRP A 65 -20.69 5.82 5.19
N PHE A 66 -21.50 6.78 4.76
CA PHE A 66 -21.16 8.22 4.80
C PHE A 66 -20.78 8.72 6.20
N GLU A 67 -21.58 8.38 7.20
CA GLU A 67 -21.30 8.79 8.58
C GLU A 67 -20.03 8.12 9.12
N ASN A 68 -19.67 6.95 8.57
CA ASN A 68 -18.51 6.21 9.03
C ASN A 68 -17.20 6.93 8.70
N LEU A 69 -17.08 7.60 7.54
CA LEU A 69 -15.85 8.30 7.17
C LEU A 69 -15.85 9.80 7.43
N ARG A 70 -16.93 10.39 7.95
CA ARG A 70 -17.09 11.86 8.02
C ARG A 70 -15.92 12.57 8.72
N GLY A 71 -15.28 11.91 9.68
CA GLY A 71 -14.09 12.42 10.39
C GLY A 71 -12.78 12.32 9.61
N VAL A 72 -12.71 11.54 8.53
CA VAL A 72 -11.50 11.32 7.74
C VAL A 72 -11.16 12.62 6.97
N PRO A 73 -9.90 13.09 7.01
CA PRO A 73 -9.49 14.28 6.28
C PRO A 73 -9.24 13.92 4.81
N LEU A 74 -10.23 14.17 3.95
CA LEU A 74 -10.15 13.91 2.51
C LEU A 74 -9.73 15.17 1.76
N ALA A 75 -8.78 15.02 0.84
CA ALA A 75 -8.40 16.06 -0.12
C ALA A 75 -8.99 15.84 -1.52
N ALA A 76 -9.46 14.63 -1.82
CA ALA A 76 -10.13 14.31 -3.07
C ALA A 76 -11.05 13.09 -2.88
N TRP A 77 -12.17 13.10 -3.59
CA TRP A 77 -13.11 11.99 -3.69
C TRP A 77 -13.80 12.06 -5.05
N SER A 78 -13.85 10.95 -5.77
CA SER A 78 -14.53 10.89 -7.08
C SER A 78 -14.88 9.46 -7.45
N TYR A 79 -15.96 9.30 -8.21
CA TYR A 79 -16.30 8.03 -8.84
C TYR A 79 -16.11 8.11 -10.34
N ARG A 80 -15.81 6.97 -10.96
CA ARG A 80 -15.92 6.76 -12.39
C ARG A 80 -16.78 5.54 -12.65
N VAL A 81 -17.95 5.72 -13.26
CA VAL A 81 -18.82 4.60 -13.63
C VAL A 81 -18.15 3.80 -14.75
N THR A 82 -17.93 2.51 -14.55
CA THR A 82 -17.31 1.63 -15.54
C THR A 82 -18.37 0.81 -16.28
N ALA A 83 -19.39 0.30 -15.58
CA ALA A 83 -20.50 -0.44 -16.17
C ALA A 83 -21.83 -0.11 -15.50
N LEU A 84 -22.93 -0.27 -16.24
CA LEU A 84 -24.30 -0.12 -15.76
C LEU A 84 -25.18 -1.21 -16.37
N HIS A 85 -25.85 -1.98 -15.52
CA HIS A 85 -26.78 -3.04 -15.89
C HIS A 85 -28.16 -2.72 -15.34
N ARG A 86 -29.14 -2.52 -16.22
CA ARG A 86 -30.49 -2.06 -15.87
C ARG A 86 -31.51 -3.19 -15.94
N THR A 87 -32.44 -3.20 -15.00
CA THR A 87 -33.58 -4.12 -14.93
C THR A 87 -34.81 -3.31 -14.54
N GLY A 88 -35.52 -2.76 -15.53
CA GLY A 88 -36.63 -1.84 -15.28
C GLY A 88 -36.18 -0.55 -14.59
N ASP A 89 -36.76 -0.30 -13.42
CA ASP A 89 -36.45 0.86 -12.55
C ASP A 89 -35.31 0.59 -11.57
N GLU A 90 -34.74 -0.61 -11.58
CA GLU A 90 -33.55 -0.95 -10.80
C GLU A 90 -32.31 -1.05 -11.70
N ALA A 91 -31.13 -0.86 -11.12
CA ALA A 91 -29.87 -1.11 -11.79
C ALA A 91 -28.74 -1.53 -10.83
N THR A 92 -27.76 -2.23 -11.37
CA THR A 92 -26.46 -2.45 -10.73
C THR A 92 -25.38 -1.77 -11.55
N ALA A 93 -24.51 -1.00 -10.89
CA ALA A 93 -23.37 -0.37 -11.53
C ALA A 93 -22.04 -0.83 -10.94
N ALA A 94 -21.03 -0.94 -11.80
CA ALA A 94 -19.65 -1.03 -11.38
C ALA A 94 -19.03 0.38 -11.48
N ALA A 95 -18.27 0.77 -10.46
CA ALA A 95 -17.57 2.04 -10.44
C ALA A 95 -16.17 1.89 -9.85
N GLU A 96 -15.26 2.77 -10.27
CA GLU A 96 -14.00 3.01 -9.57
C GLU A 96 -14.19 4.19 -8.63
N LEU A 97 -13.96 3.99 -7.33
CA LEU A 97 -13.81 5.06 -6.36
C LEU A 97 -12.34 5.47 -6.29
N ARG A 98 -12.08 6.77 -6.38
CA ARG A 98 -10.75 7.37 -6.21
C ARG A 98 -10.79 8.39 -5.09
N TYR A 99 -9.89 8.28 -4.13
CA TYR A 99 -9.80 9.22 -3.02
C TYR A 99 -8.36 9.54 -2.64
N ARG A 100 -8.19 10.66 -1.94
CA ARG A 100 -6.92 11.03 -1.30
C ARG A 100 -7.18 11.50 0.12
N ILE A 101 -6.36 11.03 1.04
CA ILE A 101 -6.24 11.60 2.38
C ILE A 101 -5.38 12.85 2.29
N GLU A 102 -5.89 13.95 2.84
CA GLU A 102 -5.24 15.25 2.87
C GLU A 102 -3.89 15.19 3.59
N GLY A 103 -2.83 15.66 2.93
CA GLY A 103 -1.48 15.71 3.47
C GLY A 103 -0.69 14.40 3.36
N TYR A 104 -1.33 13.27 3.05
CA TYR A 104 -0.65 11.96 2.98
C TYR A 104 -0.59 11.41 1.55
N ASP A 105 -1.70 11.44 0.81
CA ASP A 105 -1.76 10.84 -0.52
C ASP A 105 -1.34 11.83 -1.60
N LYS A 106 -0.18 11.57 -2.24
CA LYS A 106 0.26 12.33 -3.42
C LYS A 106 -0.53 11.96 -4.69
N ALA A 107 -1.00 10.72 -4.75
CA ALA A 107 -1.86 10.19 -5.81
C ALA A 107 -3.07 9.45 -5.23
N PRO A 108 -4.17 9.30 -5.99
CA PRO A 108 -5.38 8.68 -5.48
C PRO A 108 -5.22 7.20 -5.22
N VAL A 109 -5.73 6.73 -4.07
CA VAL A 109 -6.10 5.34 -3.89
C VAL A 109 -7.29 5.05 -4.81
N THR A 110 -7.25 3.93 -5.54
CA THR A 110 -8.32 3.52 -6.45
C THR A 110 -8.88 2.16 -6.03
N VAL A 111 -10.20 2.07 -5.83
CA VAL A 111 -10.87 0.83 -5.42
C VAL A 111 -12.16 0.59 -6.19
N GLY A 112 -12.47 -0.67 -6.46
CA GLY A 112 -13.70 -1.05 -7.14
C GLY A 112 -14.92 -1.02 -6.20
N ARG A 113 -16.03 -0.47 -6.68
CA ARG A 113 -17.32 -0.41 -6.00
C ARG A 113 -18.41 -1.05 -6.85
N THR A 114 -19.37 -1.68 -6.17
CA THR A 114 -20.63 -2.13 -6.75
C THR A 114 -21.75 -1.32 -6.13
N LEU A 115 -22.53 -0.66 -6.98
CA LEU A 115 -23.67 0.17 -6.59
C LEU A 115 -24.97 -0.55 -6.94
N THR A 116 -25.92 -0.54 -6.01
CA THR A 116 -27.32 -0.88 -6.25
C THR A 116 -28.11 0.41 -6.34
N LEU A 117 -28.96 0.50 -7.36
CA LEU A 117 -29.63 1.74 -7.76
C LEU A 117 -31.11 1.50 -7.99
N SER A 118 -31.91 2.48 -7.62
CA SER A 118 -33.32 2.60 -7.94
C SER A 118 -33.56 3.89 -8.71
N ARG A 119 -34.69 3.96 -9.40
CA ARG A 119 -35.13 5.16 -10.11
C ARG A 119 -36.21 5.86 -9.29
N GLU A 120 -35.97 7.12 -8.98
CA GLU A 120 -36.91 7.98 -8.28
C GLU A 120 -38.08 8.39 -9.16
N THR A 121 -39.13 8.93 -8.54
CA THR A 121 -40.34 9.41 -9.24
C THR A 121 -40.05 10.51 -10.27
N ASP A 122 -38.99 11.29 -10.07
CA ASP A 122 -38.51 12.31 -11.01
C ASP A 122 -37.60 11.75 -12.13
N GLY A 123 -37.39 10.44 -12.15
CA GLY A 123 -36.58 9.71 -13.13
C GLY A 123 -35.07 9.74 -12.87
N GLN A 124 -34.60 10.35 -11.78
CA GLN A 124 -33.19 10.33 -11.39
C GLN A 124 -32.79 8.97 -10.80
N TRP A 125 -31.51 8.63 -10.90
CA TRP A 125 -30.95 7.49 -10.17
C TRP A 125 -30.75 7.88 -8.70
N TYR A 126 -31.07 6.95 -7.82
CA TYR A 126 -30.81 6.99 -6.39
C TYR A 126 -29.92 5.81 -6.00
N VAL A 127 -28.91 6.05 -5.17
CA VAL A 127 -27.97 5.01 -4.74
C VAL A 127 -28.50 4.35 -3.48
N ASP A 128 -29.12 3.18 -3.63
CA ASP A 128 -29.63 2.40 -2.48
C ASP A 128 -28.48 1.79 -1.68
N ALA A 129 -27.43 1.32 -2.37
CA ALA A 129 -26.26 0.75 -1.72
C ALA A 129 -24.98 1.03 -2.49
N ASP A 130 -23.88 1.25 -1.76
CA ASP A 130 -22.53 1.33 -2.30
C ASP A 130 -21.61 0.43 -1.48
N LYS A 131 -21.14 -0.68 -2.08
CA LYS A 131 -20.35 -1.71 -1.41
C LYS A 131 -19.04 -1.98 -2.16
N PRO A 132 -18.00 -2.52 -1.51
CA PRO A 132 -16.82 -3.02 -2.20
C PRO A 132 -17.19 -3.99 -3.33
N ALA A 133 -16.55 -3.85 -4.49
CA ALA A 133 -16.75 -4.77 -5.59
C ALA A 133 -16.29 -6.19 -5.22
N LYS A 134 -16.80 -7.21 -5.93
CA LYS A 134 -16.40 -8.61 -5.72
C LYS A 134 -14.89 -8.74 -5.93
N LYS A 135 -14.15 -9.09 -4.87
CA LYS A 135 -12.67 -9.19 -4.79
C LYS A 135 -11.91 -7.85 -4.62
N ALA A 136 -12.60 -6.71 -4.50
CA ALA A 136 -11.94 -5.49 -4.09
C ALA A 136 -11.67 -5.51 -2.58
N ALA A 137 -10.54 -4.95 -2.16
CA ALA A 137 -10.28 -4.70 -0.75
C ALA A 137 -11.34 -3.74 -0.17
N GLN A 138 -11.78 -4.03 1.05
CA GLN A 138 -12.62 -3.12 1.81
C GLN A 138 -11.83 -1.87 2.20
N GLN A 139 -12.54 -0.78 2.47
CA GLN A 139 -11.99 0.39 3.15
C GLN A 139 -12.42 0.38 4.61
N LEU A 140 -11.71 1.12 5.47
CA LEU A 140 -11.98 1.09 6.91
C LEU A 140 -13.42 1.54 7.24
N TRP A 141 -13.96 2.50 6.50
CA TRP A 141 -15.35 2.96 6.65
C TRP A 141 -16.41 1.98 6.13
N ASP A 142 -16.02 0.96 5.35
CA ASP A 142 -16.91 -0.15 5.01
C ASP A 142 -17.11 -1.11 6.21
N GLN A 143 -16.21 -1.04 7.21
CA GLN A 143 -16.22 -1.91 8.40
C GLN A 143 -16.92 -1.29 9.61
N GLY A 144 -17.14 0.03 9.60
CA GLY A 144 -17.79 0.76 10.68
C GLY A 144 -17.27 2.18 10.83
N GLY A 145 -17.76 2.88 11.85
CA GLY A 145 -17.37 4.26 12.14
C GLY A 145 -15.87 4.44 12.36
N VAL A 146 -15.27 5.36 11.62
CA VAL A 146 -13.83 5.65 11.67
C VAL A 146 -13.54 6.75 12.70
N THR A 147 -12.83 6.37 13.75
CA THR A 147 -12.19 7.28 14.68
C THR A 147 -10.83 7.72 14.11
N VAL A 148 -10.55 9.02 14.17
CA VAL A 148 -9.32 9.61 13.63
C VAL A 148 -8.50 10.22 14.75
N VAL A 149 -7.22 9.85 14.81
CA VAL A 149 -6.22 10.45 15.71
C VAL A 149 -5.04 10.95 14.88
N ARG A 150 -4.57 12.16 15.17
CA ARG A 150 -3.41 12.76 14.51
C ARG A 150 -2.23 12.78 15.48
N GLY A 151 -1.12 12.15 15.10
CA GLY A 151 0.19 12.33 15.73
C GLY A 151 0.98 13.46 15.05
N ARG A 152 2.22 13.69 15.49
CA ARG A 152 3.13 14.62 14.82
C ARG A 152 3.55 14.11 13.44
N HIS A 153 3.73 12.80 13.31
CA HIS A 153 4.20 12.14 12.10
C HIS A 153 3.19 11.12 11.54
N SER A 154 1.97 11.08 12.06
CA SER A 154 1.02 10.02 11.72
C SER A 154 -0.45 10.47 11.64
N LEU A 155 -1.20 9.78 10.80
CA LEU A 155 -2.65 9.73 10.85
C LEU A 155 -3.08 8.30 11.19
N VAL A 156 -3.67 8.12 12.37
CA VAL A 156 -4.21 6.84 12.81
C VAL A 156 -5.71 6.82 12.57
N LEU A 157 -6.19 5.83 11.82
CA LEU A 157 -7.59 5.61 11.52
C LEU A 157 -8.00 4.26 12.11
N GLY A 158 -9.01 4.23 12.97
CA GLY A 158 -9.48 2.98 13.59
C GLY A 158 -10.99 2.81 13.53
N THR A 159 -11.44 1.56 13.51
CA THR A 159 -12.87 1.19 13.64
C THR A 159 -13.07 0.28 14.84
N GLY A 160 -14.11 0.53 15.64
CA GLY A 160 -14.37 -0.24 16.87
C GLY A 160 -13.34 -0.06 17.98
N GLN A 161 -12.39 0.88 17.84
CA GLN A 161 -11.35 1.19 18.82
C GLN A 161 -11.65 2.50 19.54
N SER A 162 -11.26 2.60 20.83
CA SER A 162 -11.36 3.86 21.57
C SER A 162 -10.34 4.87 21.05
N SER A 163 -10.64 6.17 21.16
CA SER A 163 -9.67 7.21 20.80
C SER A 163 -8.38 7.09 21.61
N GLU A 164 -8.45 6.71 22.88
CA GLU A 164 -7.29 6.48 23.74
C GLU A 164 -6.38 5.36 23.22
N ALA A 165 -6.97 4.22 22.82
CA ALA A 165 -6.21 3.13 22.22
C ALA A 165 -5.51 3.58 20.92
N LEU A 166 -6.19 4.39 20.09
CA LEU A 166 -5.60 4.92 18.85
C LEU A 166 -4.44 5.91 19.10
N HIS A 167 -4.47 6.70 20.18
CA HIS A 167 -3.35 7.57 20.55
C HIS A 167 -2.07 6.77 20.83
N THR A 168 -2.17 5.54 21.35
CA THR A 168 -0.99 4.70 21.59
C THR A 168 -0.22 4.40 20.29
N TYR A 169 -0.92 4.18 19.18
CA TYR A 169 -0.28 3.98 17.87
C TYR A 169 0.32 5.27 17.32
N ALA A 170 -0.31 6.42 17.57
CA ALA A 170 0.24 7.72 17.18
C ALA A 170 1.56 8.00 17.93
N ASP A 171 1.62 7.72 19.24
CA ASP A 171 2.84 7.87 20.05
C ASP A 171 3.98 6.95 19.60
N LEU A 172 3.64 5.71 19.23
CA LEU A 172 4.61 4.77 18.67
C LEU A 172 5.14 5.27 17.32
N ALA A 173 4.28 5.81 16.45
CA ALA A 173 4.66 6.33 15.14
C ALA A 173 5.52 7.59 15.28
N ASP A 174 5.20 8.45 16.25
CA ASP A 174 5.95 9.66 16.56
C ASP A 174 7.36 9.39 17.11
N LYS A 175 7.65 8.16 17.54
CA LYS A 175 8.99 7.66 17.87
C LYS A 175 9.64 6.93 16.70
N ALA A 176 8.87 6.13 15.97
CA ALA A 176 9.33 5.34 14.83
C ALA A 176 9.86 6.23 13.69
N VAL A 177 9.12 7.27 13.31
CA VAL A 177 9.46 8.10 12.14
C VAL A 177 10.81 8.82 12.29
N PRO A 178 11.13 9.48 13.43
CA PRO A 178 12.47 10.04 13.64
C PRO A 178 13.58 8.97 13.65
N ALA A 179 13.35 7.79 14.24
CA ALA A 179 14.33 6.70 14.27
C ALA A 179 14.64 6.18 12.85
N VAL A 180 13.60 5.94 12.05
CA VAL A 180 13.74 5.55 10.64
C VAL A 180 14.45 6.63 9.84
N SER A 181 14.07 7.90 10.02
CA SER A 181 14.69 9.03 9.34
C SER A 181 16.19 9.18 9.69
N GLY A 182 16.57 8.92 10.94
CA GLY A 182 17.96 8.94 11.38
C GLY A 182 18.82 7.86 10.71
N ALA A 183 18.26 6.68 10.47
CA ALA A 183 18.97 5.56 9.85
C ALA A 183 18.93 5.58 8.31
N TRP A 184 17.78 5.93 7.73
CA TRP A 184 17.55 5.90 6.27
C TRP A 184 17.94 7.22 5.58
N GLY A 185 17.72 8.35 6.25
CA GLY A 185 17.78 9.70 5.68
C GLY A 185 16.40 10.36 5.55
N LEU A 186 16.40 11.59 5.05
CA LEU A 186 15.19 12.46 4.98
C LEU A 186 14.48 12.44 3.62
N GLU A 187 14.99 11.66 2.65
CA GLU A 187 14.45 11.56 1.28
C GLU A 187 13.22 10.63 1.22
N TRP A 188 12.22 10.88 2.07
CA TRP A 188 10.90 10.21 2.08
C TRP A 188 9.86 11.14 2.73
N THR A 189 8.60 10.72 2.87
CA THR A 189 7.52 11.60 3.35
C THR A 189 7.66 12.04 4.80
N GLY A 190 8.36 11.27 5.64
CA GLY A 190 8.45 11.54 7.09
C GLY A 190 7.09 11.51 7.80
N GLN A 191 6.11 10.83 7.19
CA GLN A 191 4.73 10.73 7.66
C GLN A 191 4.14 9.37 7.27
N VAL A 192 3.33 8.78 8.15
CA VAL A 192 2.70 7.46 7.95
C VAL A 192 1.19 7.48 8.19
N VAL A 193 0.45 6.61 7.50
CA VAL A 193 -0.96 6.34 7.78
C VAL A 193 -1.08 4.97 8.39
N VAL A 194 -1.66 4.89 9.60
CA VAL A 194 -1.85 3.65 10.36
C VAL A 194 -3.34 3.31 10.39
N LEU A 195 -3.70 2.12 9.95
CA LEU A 195 -5.07 1.59 9.99
C LEU A 195 -5.18 0.54 11.10
N VAL A 196 -6.17 0.72 11.99
CA VAL A 196 -6.41 -0.17 13.12
C VAL A 196 -7.84 -0.75 13.00
N PRO A 197 -8.01 -1.86 12.26
CA PRO A 197 -9.29 -2.55 12.17
C PRO A 197 -9.74 -3.09 13.54
N GLY A 198 -11.02 -3.46 13.64
CA GLY A 198 -11.58 -4.02 14.88
C GLY A 198 -11.18 -5.47 15.18
N SER A 199 -10.67 -6.21 14.17
CA SER A 199 -10.25 -7.60 14.29
C SER A 199 -9.31 -8.03 13.16
N VAL A 200 -8.76 -9.25 13.24
CA VAL A 200 -8.00 -9.87 12.14
C VAL A 200 -8.84 -10.07 10.86
N GLU A 201 -10.14 -10.31 10.96
CA GLU A 201 -11.05 -10.36 9.79
C GLU A 201 -11.16 -8.98 9.14
N GLY A 202 -11.19 -7.91 9.93
CA GLY A 202 -11.14 -6.54 9.43
C GLY A 202 -9.84 -6.27 8.68
N MET A 203 -8.69 -6.67 9.23
CA MET A 203 -7.39 -6.59 8.55
C MET A 203 -7.41 -7.33 7.20
N ALA A 204 -7.89 -8.58 7.18
CA ALA A 204 -8.06 -9.36 5.96
C ALA A 204 -8.95 -8.65 4.92
N GLY A 205 -10.04 -8.03 5.37
CA GLY A 205 -10.92 -7.21 4.53
C GLY A 205 -10.17 -6.05 3.86
N LEU A 206 -9.31 -5.34 4.60
CA LEU A 206 -8.49 -4.24 4.08
C LEU A 206 -7.40 -4.72 3.11
N LEU A 207 -6.91 -5.95 3.30
CA LEU A 207 -5.87 -6.56 2.46
C LEU A 207 -6.44 -7.36 1.28
N GLY A 208 -7.75 -7.54 1.20
CA GLY A 208 -8.41 -8.31 0.15
C GLY A 208 -8.04 -9.79 0.14
N SER A 209 -7.62 -10.35 1.28
CA SER A 209 -7.05 -11.70 1.41
C SER A 209 -7.62 -12.45 2.63
N PRO A 210 -7.55 -13.79 2.68
CA PRO A 210 -8.10 -14.56 3.80
C PRO A 210 -7.43 -14.27 5.15
N ALA A 211 -8.21 -14.19 6.23
CA ALA A 211 -7.71 -13.93 7.59
C ALA A 211 -6.71 -14.96 8.11
N SER A 212 -6.76 -16.21 7.62
CA SER A 212 -5.80 -17.25 7.99
C SER A 212 -4.35 -16.91 7.66
N GLN A 213 -4.11 -16.04 6.66
CA GLN A 213 -2.77 -15.62 6.27
C GLN A 213 -2.13 -14.62 7.24
N TYR A 214 -2.93 -13.98 8.11
CA TYR A 214 -2.49 -12.89 8.98
C TYR A 214 -2.51 -13.26 10.47
N ARG A 215 -2.87 -14.49 10.81
CA ARG A 215 -2.82 -14.98 12.20
C ARG A 215 -1.36 -15.00 12.67
N GLY A 216 -1.06 -14.24 13.72
CA GLY A 216 0.30 -14.10 14.26
C GLY A 216 1.15 -13.02 13.59
N ILE A 217 0.65 -12.37 12.53
CA ILE A 217 1.31 -11.19 11.93
C ILE A 217 0.76 -9.95 12.63
N ALA A 218 1.64 -9.17 13.25
CA ALA A 218 1.24 -8.04 14.10
C ALA A 218 0.87 -6.78 13.29
N ALA A 219 1.49 -6.56 12.14
CA ALA A 219 1.16 -5.48 11.22
C ALA A 219 1.63 -5.83 9.80
N VAL A 220 1.11 -5.12 8.80
CA VAL A 220 1.53 -5.21 7.40
C VAL A 220 1.50 -3.82 6.77
N THR A 221 2.57 -3.44 6.08
CA THR A 221 2.60 -2.25 5.23
C THR A 221 2.11 -2.57 3.82
N THR A 222 1.06 -1.88 3.36
CA THR A 222 0.52 -2.06 2.01
C THR A 222 1.24 -1.21 0.99
N GLY A 223 1.34 -1.75 -0.23
CA GLY A 223 1.66 -1.05 -1.45
C GLY A 223 2.43 -1.94 -2.44
N GLU A 224 2.50 -1.52 -3.70
CA GLU A 224 3.17 -2.27 -4.77
C GLU A 224 4.69 -2.09 -4.75
N VAL A 225 5.44 -3.17 -4.52
CA VAL A 225 6.91 -3.21 -4.72
C VAL A 225 7.25 -2.70 -6.12
N GLY A 226 8.17 -1.73 -6.21
CA GLY A 226 8.48 -1.06 -7.48
C GLY A 226 7.32 -0.24 -8.08
N GLY A 227 6.30 0.06 -7.28
CA GLY A 227 5.19 0.92 -7.66
C GLY A 227 5.69 2.30 -8.13
N PRO A 228 4.90 3.01 -8.96
CA PRO A 228 5.33 4.27 -9.54
C PRO A 228 5.66 5.30 -8.45
N PRO A 229 6.58 6.25 -8.70
CA PRO A 229 6.93 7.31 -7.74
C PRO A 229 5.73 8.14 -7.25
N ASN A 230 4.63 8.10 -8.01
CA ASN A 230 3.36 8.74 -7.72
C ASN A 230 2.29 7.72 -7.28
N ALA A 231 2.63 6.73 -6.47
CA ALA A 231 1.65 5.88 -5.80
C ALA A 231 0.94 6.67 -4.66
N PRO A 232 -0.28 6.27 -4.25
CA PRO A 232 -0.83 6.72 -2.96
C PRO A 232 0.13 6.35 -1.82
N ALA A 233 -0.01 7.00 -0.67
CA ALA A 233 0.84 6.64 0.46
C ALA A 233 0.56 5.20 0.90
N ASP A 234 1.63 4.48 1.27
CA ASP A 234 1.51 3.16 1.87
C ASP A 234 0.68 3.23 3.16
N ARG A 235 -0.01 2.12 3.52
CA ARG A 235 -0.79 2.03 4.76
C ARG A 235 -0.19 0.98 5.68
N ILE A 236 0.09 1.33 6.93
CA ILE A 236 0.45 0.36 7.96
C ILE A 236 -0.83 -0.18 8.57
N ILE A 237 -1.17 -1.44 8.33
CA ILE A 237 -2.38 -2.07 8.86
C ILE A 237 -2.01 -2.95 10.05
N VAL A 238 -2.55 -2.62 11.22
CA VAL A 238 -2.30 -3.35 12.45
C VAL A 238 -3.26 -4.52 12.59
N ASN A 239 -2.75 -5.67 13.05
CA ASN A 239 -3.57 -6.76 13.56
C ASN A 239 -3.80 -6.54 15.06
N PRO A 240 -4.97 -6.04 15.50
CA PRO A 240 -5.18 -5.72 16.91
C PRO A 240 -4.97 -6.92 17.84
N ASP A 241 -5.28 -8.13 17.38
CA ASP A 241 -5.21 -9.36 18.19
C ASP A 241 -3.76 -9.77 18.44
N ALA A 242 -2.94 -9.84 17.38
CA ALA A 242 -1.52 -10.19 17.51
C ALA A 242 -0.73 -9.06 18.19
N TYR A 243 -1.06 -7.80 17.89
CA TYR A 243 -0.38 -6.64 18.47
C TYR A 243 -0.64 -6.52 19.97
N ALA A 244 -1.81 -6.94 20.47
CA ALA A 244 -2.13 -6.95 21.89
C ALA A 244 -1.25 -7.91 22.71
N LEU A 245 -0.72 -8.97 22.10
CA LEU A 245 0.16 -9.94 22.74
C LEU A 245 1.61 -9.42 22.93
N LEU A 246 1.97 -8.33 22.24
CA LEU A 246 3.30 -7.75 22.31
C LEU A 246 3.48 -6.87 23.56
N GLY A 247 4.63 -7.00 24.21
CA GLY A 247 5.09 -6.03 25.21
C GLY A 247 5.43 -4.68 24.58
N PRO A 248 5.63 -3.60 25.39
CA PRO A 248 5.88 -2.25 24.88
C PRO A 248 7.03 -2.14 23.87
N LEU A 249 8.13 -2.86 24.12
CA LEU A 249 9.26 -2.91 23.19
C LEU A 249 8.87 -3.56 21.85
N GLY A 250 8.20 -4.71 21.88
CA GLY A 250 7.79 -5.42 20.66
C GLY A 250 6.85 -4.56 19.80
N LYS A 251 5.92 -3.85 20.42
CA LYS A 251 5.04 -2.88 19.73
C LYS A 251 5.86 -1.80 19.02
N GLN A 252 6.83 -1.20 19.72
CA GLN A 252 7.70 -0.18 19.12
C GLN A 252 8.54 -0.75 17.97
N VAL A 253 9.15 -1.93 18.15
CA VAL A 253 9.96 -2.59 17.12
C VAL A 253 9.12 -2.83 15.86
N VAL A 254 7.93 -3.43 16.00
CA VAL A 254 7.03 -3.70 14.87
C VAL A 254 6.65 -2.41 14.16
N LEU A 255 6.23 -1.36 14.88
CA LEU A 255 5.81 -0.14 14.19
C LEU A 255 6.99 0.59 13.51
N THR A 256 8.19 0.53 14.09
CA THR A 256 9.41 1.05 13.45
C THR A 256 9.80 0.23 12.22
N HIS A 257 9.63 -1.10 12.28
CA HIS A 257 9.81 -2.00 11.15
C HIS A 257 8.86 -1.62 9.99
N GLU A 258 7.55 -1.52 10.25
CA GLU A 258 6.58 -1.13 9.21
C GLU A 258 6.84 0.27 8.64
N THR A 259 7.21 1.21 9.52
CA THR A 259 7.61 2.57 9.09
C THR A 259 8.84 2.54 8.16
N THR A 260 9.74 1.58 8.35
CA THR A 260 10.91 1.38 7.48
C THR A 260 10.49 0.97 6.08
N HIS A 261 9.48 0.10 5.92
CA HIS A 261 8.95 -0.22 4.59
C HIS A 261 8.39 0.99 3.87
N VAL A 262 7.66 1.87 4.57
CA VAL A 262 7.17 3.13 3.99
C VAL A 262 8.34 4.02 3.53
N ALA A 263 9.38 4.17 4.36
CA ALA A 263 10.53 5.02 4.04
C ALA A 263 11.38 4.47 2.89
N THR A 264 11.53 3.16 2.80
CA THR A 264 12.38 2.48 1.81
C THR A 264 11.69 2.22 0.49
N ARG A 265 10.36 2.34 0.42
CA ARG A 265 9.53 1.86 -0.70
C ARG A 265 10.02 2.27 -2.09
N ALA A 266 10.40 3.54 -2.29
CA ALA A 266 10.88 4.03 -3.59
C ALA A 266 12.16 3.31 -4.08
N HIS A 267 12.86 2.62 -3.18
CA HIS A 267 14.09 1.86 -3.42
C HIS A 267 13.91 0.36 -3.19
N THR A 268 12.68 -0.13 -2.99
CA THR A 268 12.38 -1.56 -2.87
C THR A 268 11.73 -2.04 -4.15
N THR A 269 12.46 -2.85 -4.93
CA THR A 269 12.02 -3.34 -6.24
C THR A 269 12.06 -4.87 -6.31
N ALA A 270 11.68 -5.46 -7.44
CA ALA A 270 11.85 -6.88 -7.68
C ALA A 270 13.32 -7.36 -7.56
N ALA A 271 14.29 -6.45 -7.63
CA ALA A 271 15.69 -6.78 -7.40
C ALA A 271 16.04 -6.95 -5.92
N THR A 272 15.27 -6.37 -5.00
CA THR A 272 15.50 -6.47 -3.55
C THR A 272 15.04 -7.84 -3.03
N PRO A 273 15.94 -8.67 -2.48
CA PRO A 273 15.57 -9.94 -1.84
C PRO A 273 14.93 -9.72 -0.47
N LEU A 274 14.07 -10.64 -0.04
CA LEU A 274 13.34 -10.48 1.22
C LEU A 274 14.25 -10.45 2.44
N TRP A 275 15.34 -11.22 2.47
CA TRP A 275 16.30 -11.16 3.59
C TRP A 275 16.86 -9.76 3.83
N LEU A 276 17.01 -8.96 2.77
CA LEU A 276 17.51 -7.59 2.86
C LEU A 276 16.38 -6.61 3.19
N SER A 277 15.20 -6.79 2.59
CA SER A 277 14.01 -5.98 2.90
C SER A 277 13.64 -6.08 4.37
N GLU A 278 13.37 -7.29 4.83
CA GLU A 278 12.94 -7.60 6.19
C GLU A 278 14.08 -7.37 7.19
N GLY A 279 15.29 -7.83 6.86
CA GLY A 279 16.45 -7.67 7.74
C GLY A 279 16.82 -6.20 7.98
N TYR A 280 16.63 -5.32 7.00
CA TYR A 280 16.89 -3.88 7.17
C TYR A 280 15.82 -3.23 8.04
N ALA A 281 14.55 -3.60 7.85
CA ALA A 281 13.43 -3.13 8.67
C ALA A 281 13.56 -3.60 10.13
N ASP A 282 13.92 -4.85 10.38
CA ASP A 282 14.23 -5.37 11.72
C ASP A 282 15.45 -4.68 12.32
N TRP A 283 16.49 -4.44 11.51
CA TRP A 283 17.70 -3.79 12.00
C TRP A 283 17.38 -2.40 12.54
N ILE A 284 16.61 -1.59 11.79
CA ILE A 284 16.13 -0.29 12.28
C ILE A 284 15.17 -0.46 13.46
N GLY A 285 14.27 -1.44 13.42
CA GLY A 285 13.33 -1.73 14.51
C GLY A 285 14.02 -1.94 15.86
N TYR A 286 15.16 -2.61 15.87
CA TYR A 286 15.98 -2.88 17.07
C TYR A 286 17.05 -1.82 17.37
N LEU A 287 17.22 -0.78 16.53
CA LEU A 287 18.20 0.27 16.80
C LEU A 287 17.93 0.98 18.13
N GLY A 288 18.99 1.17 18.92
CA GLY A 288 18.91 1.86 20.22
C GLY A 288 18.21 1.07 21.32
N THR A 289 17.79 -0.18 21.05
CA THR A 289 17.26 -1.08 22.08
C THR A 289 18.41 -1.71 22.88
N THR A 290 18.10 -2.22 24.07
CA THR A 290 19.08 -2.92 24.93
C THR A 290 19.12 -4.43 24.69
N ARG A 291 18.43 -4.93 23.65
CA ARG A 291 18.34 -6.37 23.37
C ARG A 291 19.65 -6.89 22.82
N THR A 292 20.12 -8.00 23.37
CA THR A 292 21.28 -8.71 22.82
C THR A 292 20.90 -9.45 21.52
N PRO A 293 21.89 -9.85 20.69
CA PRO A 293 21.64 -10.71 19.54
C PRO A 293 20.81 -11.95 19.86
N SER A 294 21.14 -12.70 20.90
CA SER A 294 20.40 -13.92 21.26
C SER A 294 18.99 -13.64 21.79
N GLU A 295 18.72 -12.46 22.35
CA GLU A 295 17.37 -12.07 22.79
C GLU A 295 16.47 -11.57 21.64
N ALA A 296 17.08 -11.01 20.59
CA ALA A 296 16.37 -10.52 19.41
C ALA A 296 16.29 -11.56 18.28
N ALA A 297 17.18 -12.55 18.28
CA ALA A 297 17.21 -13.70 17.37
C ALA A 297 17.23 -15.06 18.11
N PRO A 298 16.23 -15.33 18.97
CA PRO A 298 16.24 -16.52 19.81
C PRO A 298 16.19 -17.84 19.03
N GLU A 299 15.47 -17.89 17.91
CA GLU A 299 15.27 -19.13 17.17
C GLU A 299 16.50 -19.54 16.36
N LEU A 300 17.22 -18.55 15.83
CA LEU A 300 18.50 -18.68 15.18
C LEU A 300 19.60 -18.95 16.20
N ALA A 301 19.58 -18.29 17.36
CA ALA A 301 20.53 -18.56 18.44
C ALA A 301 20.44 -20.00 18.91
N ARG A 302 19.22 -20.52 19.12
CA ARG A 302 19.01 -21.93 19.44
C ARG A 302 19.58 -22.87 18.37
N ALA A 303 19.35 -22.57 17.09
CA ALA A 303 19.88 -23.38 15.99
C ALA A 303 21.42 -23.38 15.95
N VAL A 304 22.03 -22.21 16.13
CA VAL A 304 23.50 -22.03 16.14
C VAL A 304 24.13 -22.81 17.31
N ASN A 305 23.57 -22.69 18.51
CA ASN A 305 24.00 -23.44 19.71
C ASN A 305 23.88 -24.96 19.56
N GLU A 306 22.92 -25.45 18.76
CA GLU A 306 22.77 -26.86 18.41
C GLU A 306 23.67 -27.31 17.25
N GLY A 307 24.58 -26.44 16.78
CA GLY A 307 25.49 -26.72 15.66
C GLY A 307 24.84 -26.64 14.28
N ARG A 308 23.62 -26.10 14.17
CA ARG A 308 22.84 -25.97 12.92
C ARG A 308 22.96 -24.57 12.31
N VAL A 309 24.19 -24.10 12.11
CA VAL A 309 24.48 -22.79 11.49
C VAL A 309 24.06 -22.80 10.02
N PRO A 310 23.24 -21.84 9.55
CA PRO A 310 22.79 -21.81 8.15
C PRO A 310 23.92 -21.68 7.12
N ASP A 311 23.88 -22.48 6.05
CA ASP A 311 24.90 -22.48 4.98
C ASP A 311 24.84 -21.28 4.05
N ASN A 312 23.67 -20.68 3.90
CA ASN A 312 23.42 -19.56 3.01
C ASN A 312 22.46 -18.56 3.67
N LEU A 313 22.46 -17.33 3.15
CA LEU A 313 21.41 -16.36 3.47
C LEU A 313 20.04 -16.91 3.05
N PRO A 314 18.96 -16.53 3.76
CA PRO A 314 17.61 -16.93 3.40
C PRO A 314 17.23 -16.48 1.98
N THR A 315 16.51 -17.35 1.28
CA THR A 315 15.90 -17.05 -0.02
C THR A 315 14.48 -16.53 0.17
N ASP A 316 13.91 -15.89 -0.85
CA ASP A 316 12.52 -15.40 -0.78
C ASP A 316 11.49 -16.50 -0.46
N ARG A 317 11.79 -17.77 -0.77
CA ARG A 317 10.90 -18.89 -0.45
C ARG A 317 10.80 -19.15 1.05
N ASP A 318 11.85 -18.82 1.80
CA ASP A 318 11.93 -19.07 3.24
C ASP A 318 11.05 -18.09 4.05
N PHE A 319 10.58 -17.01 3.41
CA PHE A 319 9.64 -16.04 3.97
C PHE A 319 8.16 -16.38 3.71
N GLY A 320 7.87 -17.56 3.16
CA GLY A 320 6.50 -17.99 2.88
C GLY A 320 5.71 -18.38 4.14
N PHE A 321 4.51 -17.79 4.31
CA PHE A 321 3.62 -18.04 5.46
C PHE A 321 2.93 -19.42 5.49
N SER A 322 3.15 -20.28 4.50
CA SER A 322 2.58 -21.64 4.44
C SER A 322 3.44 -22.71 5.13
N GLY A 323 4.54 -22.31 5.77
CA GLY A 323 5.56 -23.21 6.33
C GLY A 323 5.58 -23.29 7.86
N ASP A 324 6.71 -23.77 8.37
CA ASP A 324 7.04 -23.86 9.79
C ASP A 324 7.36 -22.46 10.36
N ALA A 325 6.58 -22.00 11.34
CA ALA A 325 6.76 -20.69 11.97
C ALA A 325 8.15 -20.50 12.58
N THR A 326 8.80 -21.56 13.03
CA THR A 326 10.17 -21.52 13.57
C THR A 326 11.19 -21.21 12.47
N LYS A 327 11.03 -21.83 11.30
CA LYS A 327 11.91 -21.58 10.14
C LYS A 327 11.69 -20.18 9.57
N LEU A 328 10.44 -19.72 9.59
CA LEU A 328 10.12 -18.35 9.22
C LEU A 328 10.83 -17.35 10.14
N ALA A 329 10.70 -17.51 11.46
CA ALA A 329 11.40 -16.67 12.44
C ALA A 329 12.92 -16.68 12.22
N GLN A 330 13.53 -17.86 12.05
CA GLN A 330 14.96 -17.99 11.73
C GLN A 330 15.37 -17.23 10.47
N SER A 331 14.48 -17.12 9.46
CA SER A 331 14.77 -16.41 8.22
C SER A 331 14.79 -14.89 8.40
N TYR A 332 13.85 -14.35 9.18
CA TYR A 332 13.86 -12.94 9.58
C TYR A 332 15.11 -12.62 10.42
N GLU A 333 15.36 -13.43 11.45
CA GLU A 333 16.50 -13.28 12.35
C GLU A 333 17.85 -13.39 11.61
N ALA A 334 17.95 -14.27 10.61
CA ALA A 334 19.12 -14.41 9.75
C ALA A 334 19.35 -13.16 8.88
N GLY A 335 18.29 -12.61 8.27
CA GLY A 335 18.33 -11.37 7.52
C GLY A 335 18.72 -10.17 8.39
N TRP A 336 18.15 -10.09 9.59
CA TRP A 336 18.50 -9.10 10.61
C TRP A 336 19.97 -9.17 10.98
N MET A 337 20.49 -10.37 11.26
CA MET A 337 21.92 -10.57 11.59
C MET A 337 22.84 -10.18 10.42
N ALA A 338 22.45 -10.43 9.17
CA ALA A 338 23.19 -9.97 8.00
C ALA A 338 23.25 -8.43 7.93
N CYS A 339 22.11 -7.74 8.13
CA CYS A 339 22.07 -6.28 8.14
C CYS A 339 22.85 -5.69 9.33
N ARG A 340 22.72 -6.29 10.52
CA ARG A 340 23.50 -5.91 11.72
C ARG A 340 25.00 -6.06 11.46
N MET A 341 25.44 -7.16 10.82
CA MET A 341 26.85 -7.35 10.45
C MET A 341 27.32 -6.26 9.49
N ILE A 342 26.51 -5.95 8.45
CA ILE A 342 26.87 -4.91 7.49
C ILE A 342 27.03 -3.56 8.19
N ALA A 343 26.07 -3.19 9.04
CA ALA A 343 26.12 -1.95 9.81
C ALA A 343 27.32 -1.92 10.78
N GLY A 344 27.65 -3.05 11.43
CA GLY A 344 28.75 -3.15 12.39
C GLY A 344 30.14 -3.07 11.74
N GLN A 345 30.34 -3.72 10.59
CA GLN A 345 31.65 -3.77 9.93
C GLN A 345 31.88 -2.62 8.95
N TRP A 346 30.84 -2.18 8.23
CA TRP A 346 30.94 -1.16 7.19
C TRP A 346 30.26 0.17 7.56
N GLY A 347 29.48 0.21 8.63
CA GLY A 347 28.74 1.40 9.08
C GLY A 347 27.32 1.47 8.52
N GLN A 348 26.46 2.17 9.25
CA GLN A 348 25.03 2.33 8.94
C GLN A 348 24.79 2.96 7.56
N GLU A 349 25.58 3.97 7.20
CA GLU A 349 25.48 4.65 5.91
C GLU A 349 25.80 3.70 4.74
N ARG A 350 26.77 2.78 4.90
CA ARG A 350 27.07 1.77 3.87
C ARG A 350 25.95 0.74 3.74
N LEU A 351 25.30 0.35 4.83
CA LEU A 351 24.11 -0.51 4.76
C LEU A 351 22.98 0.18 3.96
N GLY A 352 22.69 1.45 4.24
CA GLY A 352 21.70 2.22 3.48
C GLY A 352 22.07 2.38 1.99
N ARG A 353 23.36 2.55 1.66
CA ARG A 353 23.83 2.56 0.26
C ARG A 353 23.71 1.18 -0.39
N PHE A 354 24.01 0.12 0.35
CA PHE A 354 23.90 -1.26 -0.13
C PHE A 354 22.45 -1.59 -0.48
N TYR A 355 21.50 -1.25 0.40
CA TYR A 355 20.07 -1.42 0.15
C TYR A 355 19.62 -0.74 -1.16
N ARG A 356 19.95 0.55 -1.32
CA ARG A 356 19.63 1.31 -2.55
C ARG A 356 20.28 0.71 -3.79
N ALA A 357 21.55 0.33 -3.72
CA ALA A 357 22.27 -0.26 -4.85
C ALA A 357 21.66 -1.60 -5.31
N VAL A 358 21.13 -2.41 -4.38
CA VAL A 358 20.38 -3.63 -4.73
C VAL A 358 19.05 -3.27 -5.38
N GLY A 359 18.30 -2.33 -4.79
CA GLY A 359 16.99 -1.90 -5.30
C GLY A 359 17.02 -1.23 -6.68
N ASP A 360 18.06 -0.44 -6.94
CA ASP A 360 18.26 0.26 -8.22
C ASP A 360 18.72 -0.68 -9.35
N HIS A 361 19.01 -1.95 -9.03
CA HIS A 361 19.41 -2.94 -10.03
C HIS A 361 18.21 -3.36 -10.90
N GLN A 362 18.44 -3.55 -12.21
CA GLN A 362 17.36 -3.79 -13.18
C GLN A 362 16.65 -5.15 -13.01
N GLN A 363 17.33 -6.13 -12.43
CA GLN A 363 16.83 -7.50 -12.27
C GLN A 363 17.34 -8.14 -10.99
N ARG A 364 16.65 -9.17 -10.50
CA ARG A 364 17.07 -9.88 -9.27
C ARG A 364 18.46 -10.52 -9.40
N SER A 365 18.71 -11.21 -10.50
CA SER A 365 19.98 -11.91 -10.71
C SER A 365 21.15 -10.92 -10.76
N GLY A 366 22.17 -11.15 -9.93
CA GLY A 366 23.37 -10.31 -9.83
C GLY A 366 23.21 -9.03 -9.01
N SER A 367 22.00 -8.67 -8.54
CA SER A 367 21.76 -7.44 -7.77
C SER A 367 22.61 -7.35 -6.49
N VAL A 368 22.53 -8.38 -5.66
CA VAL A 368 23.30 -8.51 -4.41
C VAL A 368 24.79 -8.59 -4.70
N GLU A 369 25.22 -9.43 -5.65
CA GLU A 369 26.64 -9.56 -6.02
C GLU A 369 27.23 -8.22 -6.46
N ASN A 370 26.51 -7.47 -7.29
CA ASN A 370 26.94 -6.16 -7.77
C ASN A 370 27.09 -5.17 -6.61
N ALA A 371 26.11 -5.12 -5.71
CA ALA A 371 26.13 -4.25 -4.54
C ALA A 371 27.22 -4.65 -3.52
N LEU A 372 27.43 -5.95 -3.29
CA LEU A 372 28.52 -6.45 -2.44
C LEU A 372 29.87 -6.00 -2.97
N LYS A 373 30.09 -6.12 -4.28
CA LYS A 373 31.34 -5.69 -4.94
C LYS A 373 31.53 -4.18 -4.90
N LYS A 374 30.51 -3.40 -5.28
CA LYS A 374 30.63 -1.95 -5.44
C LYS A 374 30.59 -1.18 -4.13
N VAL A 375 29.77 -1.61 -3.17
CA VAL A 375 29.50 -0.87 -1.93
C VAL A 375 30.34 -1.40 -0.77
N LEU A 376 30.46 -2.73 -0.65
CA LEU A 376 31.13 -3.37 0.49
C LEU A 376 32.54 -3.88 0.16
N GLY A 377 32.90 -3.97 -1.12
CA GLY A 377 34.21 -4.47 -1.57
C GLY A 377 34.42 -5.96 -1.31
N THR A 378 33.36 -6.77 -1.38
CA THR A 378 33.38 -8.22 -1.12
C THR A 378 32.67 -9.03 -2.21
N THR A 379 32.71 -10.35 -2.12
CA THR A 379 31.98 -11.29 -2.99
C THR A 379 30.88 -12.01 -2.20
N PRO A 380 29.87 -12.62 -2.86
CA PRO A 380 28.85 -13.42 -2.18
C PRO A 380 29.44 -14.51 -1.29
N GLU A 381 30.47 -15.22 -1.75
CA GLU A 381 31.08 -16.34 -1.03
C GLU A 381 31.77 -15.85 0.25
N LYS A 382 32.57 -14.78 0.12
CA LYS A 382 33.27 -14.19 1.27
C LYS A 382 32.28 -13.56 2.26
N PHE A 383 31.24 -12.90 1.77
CA PHE A 383 30.19 -12.34 2.62
C PHE A 383 29.45 -13.42 3.40
N THR A 384 29.03 -14.51 2.75
CA THR A 384 28.34 -15.62 3.40
C THR A 384 29.22 -16.32 4.44
N ALA A 385 30.51 -16.52 4.14
CA ALA A 385 31.46 -17.08 5.11
C ALA A 385 31.60 -16.16 6.35
N GLN A 386 31.81 -14.86 6.13
CA GLN A 386 31.89 -13.88 7.23
C GLN A 386 30.61 -13.79 8.05
N TRP A 387 29.45 -13.89 7.39
CA TRP A 387 28.15 -13.91 8.04
C TRP A 387 27.99 -15.13 8.93
N ARG A 388 28.40 -16.33 8.47
CA ARG A 388 28.39 -17.56 9.28
C ARG A 388 29.29 -17.46 10.51
N ASP A 389 30.52 -16.98 10.34
CA ASP A 389 31.45 -16.75 11.46
C ASP A 389 30.86 -15.74 12.46
N TYR A 390 30.19 -14.71 11.95
CA TYR A 390 29.53 -13.70 12.76
C TYR A 390 28.30 -14.24 13.51
N LEU A 391 27.52 -15.16 12.92
CA LEU A 391 26.43 -15.83 13.63
C LEU A 391 26.96 -16.60 14.83
N GLN A 392 28.00 -17.43 14.62
CA GLN A 392 28.64 -18.18 15.71
C GLN A 392 29.16 -17.23 16.79
N ALA A 393 29.95 -16.23 16.40
CA ALA A 393 30.55 -15.29 17.36
C ALA A 393 29.56 -14.39 18.12
N GLN A 394 28.29 -14.30 17.70
CA GLN A 394 27.29 -13.43 18.33
C GLN A 394 26.14 -14.19 18.97
N LEU A 395 25.96 -15.47 18.66
CA LEU A 395 24.82 -16.27 19.10
C LEU A 395 25.20 -17.57 19.84
N ASP A 396 26.47 -18.00 19.77
CA ASP A 396 27.06 -18.92 20.75
C ASP A 396 27.23 -18.21 22.10
#